data_AF-A0AAE3HFA4-F1
#
_entry.id   AF-A0AAE3HFA4-F1
#
_cell.length_a   1.000
_cell.length_b   1.000
_cell.length_c   1.000
_cell.angle_alpha   90.00
_cell.angle_beta   90.00
_cell.angle_gamma   90.00
#
_symmetry.space_group_name_H-M   'P 1'
#
loop_
_entity.id
_entity.type
_entity.pdbx_description
1 polymer ?
#
loop_
_entity_poly.entity_id
_entity_poly.type
_entity_poly.pdbx_seq_one_letter_code
_entity_poly.pdbx_strand_id
1 'polypeptide(L)'
;MKIEFRIWLTDEKKENKIFGEGPKRLLMEIEEYGSLRQAAASMNMSYSKAWGVISKIEKHLNIKLLEKQIGGAKGGGSTLTPTAKDLLERYQKMEQEVETSISDIQQKFFDDFLY
;
A
#
# COMPACT_ATOMS: atom_id res chain seq x y z
N MET A 1 22.56 -5.63 14.54
CA MET A 1 22.19 -5.99 13.14
C MET A 1 20.67 -5.94 12.98
N LYS A 2 20.14 -5.71 11.77
CA LYS A 2 18.68 -5.74 11.50
C LYS A 2 18.40 -6.41 10.16
N ILE A 3 17.47 -7.36 10.13
CA ILE A 3 17.00 -7.95 8.88
C ILE A 3 16.01 -6.99 8.21
N GLU A 4 16.29 -6.63 6.96
CA GLU A 4 15.35 -5.89 6.12
C GLU A 4 14.72 -6.84 5.09
N PHE A 5 13.40 -6.73 4.93
CA PHE A 5 12.65 -7.51 3.95
C PHE A 5 11.55 -6.66 3.33
N ARG A 6 10.99 -7.14 2.22
CA ARG A 6 9.89 -6.48 1.51
C ARG A 6 8.86 -7.51 1.10
N ILE A 7 7.59 -7.22 1.38
CA ILE A 7 6.47 -8.08 1.00
C ILE A 7 5.75 -7.49 -0.21
N TRP A 8 5.54 -8.31 -1.24
CA TRP A 8 4.70 -7.94 -2.38
C TRP A 8 3.59 -8.96 -2.57
N LEU A 9 2.38 -8.46 -2.81
CA LEU A 9 1.31 -9.27 -3.40
C LEU A 9 1.51 -9.24 -4.92
N THR A 10 1.66 -10.42 -5.51
CA THR A 10 1.85 -10.57 -6.95
C THR A 10 0.67 -11.32 -7.56
N ASP A 11 0.61 -11.32 -8.90
CA ASP A 11 -0.19 -12.32 -9.60
C ASP A 11 0.38 -13.74 -9.37
N GLU A 12 -0.39 -14.76 -9.75
CA GLU A 12 -0.01 -16.17 -9.60
C GLU A 12 1.31 -16.50 -10.30
N LYS A 13 1.59 -15.82 -11.42
CA LYS A 13 2.83 -15.98 -12.20
C LYS A 13 4.03 -15.24 -11.59
N LYS A 14 3.82 -14.40 -10.57
CA LYS A 14 4.83 -13.52 -9.94
C LYS A 14 5.50 -12.52 -10.88
N GLU A 15 4.89 -12.26 -12.04
CA GLU A 15 5.40 -11.31 -13.04
C GLU A 15 5.00 -9.88 -12.68
N ASN A 16 3.86 -9.72 -12.01
CA ASN A 16 3.30 -8.41 -11.69
C ASN A 16 3.25 -8.20 -10.18
N LYS A 17 4.02 -7.23 -9.67
CA LYS A 17 3.86 -6.68 -8.32
C LYS A 17 2.59 -5.83 -8.29
N ILE A 18 1.54 -6.34 -7.66
CA ILE A 18 0.22 -5.71 -7.56
C ILE A 18 0.20 -4.74 -6.39
N PHE A 19 0.55 -5.24 -5.20
CA PHE A 19 0.49 -4.47 -3.95
C PHE A 19 1.78 -4.64 -3.14
N GLY A 20 2.14 -3.62 -2.37
CA GLY A 20 3.35 -3.59 -1.54
C GLY A 20 3.49 -2.24 -0.86
N GLU A 21 4.69 -1.92 -0.37
CA GLU A 21 4.98 -0.66 0.35
C GLU A 21 4.50 0.61 -0.37
N GLY A 22 4.79 0.74 -1.67
CA GLY A 22 4.40 1.92 -2.46
C GLY A 22 2.88 2.10 -2.55
N PRO A 23 2.14 1.10 -3.05
CA PRO A 23 0.68 1.08 -3.01
C PRO A 23 0.07 1.30 -1.62
N LYS A 24 0.59 0.63 -0.58
CA LYS A 24 0.15 0.80 0.82
C LYS A 24 0.21 2.27 1.22
N ARG A 25 1.38 2.88 1.06
CA ARG A 25 1.60 4.29 1.40
C ARG A 25 0.69 5.20 0.60
N LEU A 26 0.53 4.97 -0.70
CA LEU A 26 -0.37 5.77 -1.52
C LEU A 26 -1.82 5.71 -0.99
N LEU A 27 -2.33 4.54 -0.61
CA LEU A 27 -3.68 4.45 -0.03
C LEU A 27 -3.80 5.17 1.31
N MET A 28 -2.78 5.08 2.17
CA MET A 28 -2.77 5.82 3.45
C MET A 28 -2.82 7.33 3.23
N GLU A 29 -2.02 7.84 2.30
CA GLU A 29 -1.96 9.29 2.00
C GLU A 29 -3.27 9.76 1.35
N ILE A 30 -3.95 8.91 0.56
CA ILE A 30 -5.28 9.19 0.04
C ILE A 30 -6.32 9.29 1.16
N GLU A 31 -6.27 8.38 2.13
CA GLU A 31 -7.17 8.41 3.29
C GLU A 31 -6.94 9.67 4.14
N GLU A 32 -5.67 10.05 4.33
CA GLU A 32 -5.29 11.24 5.11
C GLU A 32 -5.70 12.55 4.43
N TYR A 33 -5.44 12.71 3.13
CA TYR A 33 -5.73 13.96 2.41
C TYR A 33 -7.13 14.01 1.78
N GLY A 34 -7.82 12.87 1.62
CA GLY A 34 -9.09 12.78 0.89
C GLY A 34 -8.97 13.06 -0.62
N SER A 35 -7.76 13.01 -1.17
CA SER A 35 -7.48 13.34 -2.57
C SER A 35 -6.28 12.58 -3.11
N LEU A 36 -6.49 11.85 -4.22
CA LEU A 36 -5.41 11.20 -4.96
C LEU A 36 -4.35 12.21 -5.45
N ARG A 37 -4.77 13.43 -5.79
CA ARG A 37 -3.84 14.46 -6.25
C ARG A 37 -2.93 14.94 -5.13
N GLN A 38 -3.47 15.17 -3.93
CA GLN A 38 -2.67 15.61 -2.78
C GLN A 38 -1.76 14.48 -2.29
N ALA A 39 -2.27 13.24 -2.23
CA ALA A 39 -1.46 12.06 -1.91
C ALA A 39 -0.32 11.83 -2.92
N ALA A 40 -0.57 12.02 -4.22
CA ALA A 40 0.49 11.95 -5.21
C ALA A 40 1.56 13.03 -4.96
N ALA A 41 1.13 14.26 -4.66
CA ALA A 41 2.03 15.38 -4.38
C ALA A 41 2.87 15.16 -3.10
N SER A 42 2.29 14.65 -2.01
CA SER A 42 3.02 14.34 -0.76
C SER A 42 4.10 13.29 -0.98
N MET A 43 3.88 12.37 -1.92
CA MET A 43 4.82 11.31 -2.30
C MET A 43 5.82 11.73 -3.39
N ASN A 44 5.88 13.01 -3.79
CA ASN A 44 6.67 13.48 -4.95
C ASN A 44 6.39 12.66 -6.23
N MET A 45 5.13 12.25 -6.40
CA MET A 45 4.65 11.41 -7.50
C MET A 45 3.75 12.24 -8.42
N SER A 46 3.86 12.04 -9.74
CA SER A 46 2.88 12.63 -10.65
C SER A 46 1.50 12.02 -10.43
N TYR A 47 0.45 12.82 -10.62
CA TYR A 47 -0.93 12.34 -10.55
C TYR A 47 -1.16 11.15 -11.50
N SER A 48 -0.62 11.19 -12.72
CA SER A 48 -0.74 10.11 -13.70
C SER A 48 -0.11 8.80 -13.22
N LYS A 49 1.03 8.89 -12.50
CA LYS A 49 1.69 7.72 -11.92
C LYS A 49 0.87 7.16 -10.76
N ALA A 50 0.33 8.01 -9.89
CA ALA A 50 -0.54 7.59 -8.79
C ALA A 50 -1.82 6.91 -9.33
N TRP A 51 -2.46 7.51 -10.34
CA TRP A 51 -3.60 6.91 -11.03
C TRP A 51 -3.26 5.57 -11.69
N GLY A 52 -2.07 5.45 -12.27
CA GLY A 52 -1.58 4.19 -12.86
C GLY A 52 -1.40 3.08 -11.82
N VAL A 53 -0.93 3.42 -10.61
CA VAL A 53 -0.84 2.49 -9.48
C VAL A 53 -2.24 2.01 -9.08
N ILE A 54 -3.18 2.92 -8.87
CA ILE A 54 -4.57 2.58 -8.53
C ILE A 54 -5.20 1.69 -9.59
N SER A 55 -5.15 2.11 -10.86
CA SER A 55 -5.72 1.36 -11.99
C SER A 55 -5.12 -0.04 -12.11
N LYS A 56 -3.82 -0.19 -11.83
CA LYS A 56 -3.16 -1.50 -11.85
C LYS A 56 -3.75 -2.41 -10.78
N ILE A 57 -3.89 -1.93 -9.55
CA ILE A 57 -4.42 -2.72 -8.43
C ILE A 57 -5.88 -3.09 -8.71
N GLU A 58 -6.71 -2.12 -9.08
CA GLU A 58 -8.12 -2.35 -9.42
C GLU A 58 -8.28 -3.41 -10.51
N LYS A 59 -7.46 -3.35 -11.57
CA LYS A 59 -7.49 -4.33 -12.66
C LYS A 59 -7.13 -5.74 -12.21
N HIS A 60 -6.11 -5.91 -11.37
CA HIS A 60 -5.66 -7.24 -10.97
C HIS A 60 -6.52 -7.86 -9.87
N LEU A 61 -7.05 -7.03 -8.96
CA LEU A 61 -7.89 -7.50 -7.85
C LEU A 61 -9.37 -7.49 -8.20
N ASN A 62 -9.77 -6.91 -9.34
CA ASN A 62 -11.16 -6.74 -9.77
C ASN A 62 -12.03 -6.04 -8.70
N ILE A 63 -11.47 -5.00 -8.08
CA ILE A 63 -12.14 -4.17 -7.07
C ILE A 63 -12.04 -2.69 -7.45
N LYS A 64 -12.89 -1.85 -6.86
CA LYS A 64 -12.70 -0.40 -6.88
C LYS A 64 -12.00 0.03 -5.60
N LEU A 65 -10.94 0.82 -5.75
CA LEU A 65 -10.18 1.35 -4.63
C LEU A 65 -10.67 2.72 -4.18
N LEU A 66 -11.16 3.54 -5.12
CA LEU A 66 -11.53 4.93 -4.85
C LEU A 66 -13.02 5.18 -5.10
N GLU A 67 -13.67 5.83 -4.14
CA GLU A 67 -14.96 6.47 -4.34
C GLU A 67 -14.73 7.82 -5.04
N LYS A 68 -15.48 8.06 -6.13
CA LYS A 68 -15.47 9.37 -6.79
C LYS A 68 -16.48 10.27 -6.09
N GLN A 69 -16.00 11.31 -5.40
CA GLN A 69 -16.90 12.41 -5.06
C GLN A 69 -17.15 13.25 -6.30
N ILE A 70 -18.42 13.29 -6.75
CA ILE A 70 -18.86 14.19 -7.80
C ILE A 70 -18.78 15.61 -7.24
N GLY A 71 -17.70 16.32 -7.57
CA GLY A 71 -17.46 17.68 -7.07
C GLY A 71 -17.94 18.74 -8.05
N GLY A 72 -18.91 19.55 -7.64
CA GLY A 72 -19.12 20.91 -8.16
C GLY A 72 -17.93 21.84 -7.82
N ALA A 73 -18.18 23.15 -7.75
CA ALA A 73 -17.19 24.25 -7.82
C ALA A 73 -15.90 24.18 -6.94
N LYS A 74 -15.75 23.25 -5.99
CA LYS A 74 -14.55 23.08 -5.15
C LYS A 74 -13.66 21.87 -5.50
N GLY A 75 -14.00 21.11 -6.55
CA GLY A 75 -13.18 20.00 -7.06
C GLY A 75 -13.52 18.66 -6.42
N GLY A 76 -13.60 17.61 -7.25
CA GLY A 76 -13.89 16.25 -6.81
C GLY A 76 -12.76 15.65 -5.98
N GLY A 77 -13.12 15.05 -4.85
CA GLY A 77 -12.20 14.29 -3.98
C GLY A 77 -12.07 12.83 -4.41
N SER A 78 -11.18 12.11 -3.75
CA SER A 78 -11.04 10.66 -3.91
C SER A 78 -10.73 10.06 -2.54
N THR A 79 -11.69 9.31 -2.00
CA THR A 79 -11.56 8.63 -0.70
C THR A 79 -11.53 7.12 -0.94
N LEU A 80 -10.96 6.36 -0.01
CA LEU A 80 -10.93 4.91 -0.13
C LEU A 80 -12.34 4.31 -0.05
N THR A 81 -12.61 3.30 -0.88
CA THR A 81 -13.79 2.45 -0.72
C THR A 81 -13.66 1.59 0.55
N PRO A 82 -14.76 1.05 1.11
CA PRO A 82 -14.67 0.09 2.21
C PRO A 82 -13.77 -1.11 1.89
N THR A 83 -13.81 -1.62 0.66
CA THR A 83 -12.95 -2.73 0.20
C THR A 83 -11.47 -2.34 0.18
N ALA A 84 -11.14 -1.10 -0.20
CA ALA A 84 -9.76 -0.61 -0.17
C ALA A 84 -9.22 -0.48 1.26
N LYS A 85 -10.07 -0.04 2.20
CA LYS A 85 -9.73 0.03 3.63
C LYS A 85 -9.47 -1.35 4.21
N ASP A 86 -10.32 -2.33 3.91
CA ASP A 86 -10.14 -3.73 4.31
C ASP A 86 -8.85 -4.33 3.72
N LEU A 87 -8.55 -4.07 2.44
CA LEU A 87 -7.29 -4.50 1.82
C LEU A 87 -6.07 -3.90 2.54
N LEU A 88 -6.10 -2.60 2.82
CA LEU A 88 -5.01 -1.88 3.50
C LEU A 88 -4.79 -2.43 4.91
N GLU A 89 -5.87 -2.61 5.67
CA GLU A 89 -5.83 -3.14 7.04
C GLU A 89 -5.27 -4.55 7.08
N ARG A 90 -5.72 -5.44 6.19
CA ARG A 90 -5.22 -6.82 6.11
C ARG A 90 -3.74 -6.87 5.75
N TYR A 91 -3.31 -6.02 4.81
CA TYR A 91 -1.90 -5.95 4.44
C TYR A 91 -1.03 -5.47 5.61
N GLN A 92 -1.46 -4.44 6.35
CA GLN A 92 -0.75 -3.95 7.54
C GLN A 92 -0.65 -5.02 8.65
N LYS A 93 -1.74 -5.75 8.92
CA LYS A 93 -1.75 -6.84 9.89
C LYS A 93 -0.77 -7.95 9.52
N MET A 94 -0.81 -8.39 8.27
CA MET A 94 0.13 -9.39 7.75
C MET A 94 1.58 -8.90 7.83
N GLU A 95 1.85 -7.65 7.44
CA GLU A 95 3.19 -7.05 7.51
C GLU A 95 3.73 -7.07 8.95
N GLN A 96 2.92 -6.66 9.93
CA GLN A 96 3.27 -6.68 11.35
C GLN A 96 3.56 -8.10 11.87
N GLU A 97 2.78 -9.09 11.47
CA GLU A 97 2.98 -10.48 11.87
C GLU A 97 4.28 -11.07 11.30
N VAL A 98 4.60 -10.73 10.05
CA VAL A 98 5.87 -11.13 9.42
C VAL A 98 7.05 -10.41 10.07
N GLU A 99 6.95 -9.11 10.39
CA GLU A 99 7.99 -8.38 11.11
C GLU A 99 8.30 -9.01 12.47
N THR A 100 7.26 -9.39 13.22
CA THR A 100 7.41 -10.08 14.51
C THR A 100 8.13 -11.42 14.32
N SER A 101 7.69 -12.21 13.36
CA SER A 101 8.30 -13.53 13.07
C SER A 101 9.77 -13.40 12.66
N ILE A 102 10.12 -12.37 11.88
CA ILE A 102 11.49 -12.13 11.44
C ILE A 102 12.36 -11.67 12.61
N SER A 103 11.82 -10.89 13.55
CA SER A 103 12.53 -10.54 14.79
C SER A 103 12.89 -11.80 15.58
N ASP A 104 11.96 -12.73 15.74
CA ASP A 104 12.18 -13.99 16.45
C ASP A 104 13.21 -14.88 15.75
N ILE A 105 13.13 -14.97 14.42
CA ILE A 105 14.12 -15.68 13.59
C ILE A 105 15.49 -15.02 13.72
N GLN A 106 15.56 -13.69 13.70
CA GLN A 106 16.82 -12.98 13.83
C GLN A 106 17.48 -13.29 15.17
N GLN A 107 16.73 -13.22 16.27
CA GLN A 107 17.23 -13.57 17.59
C GLN A 107 17.69 -15.03 17.61
N LYS A 108 16.90 -15.95 17.06
CA LYS A 108 17.21 -17.39 17.07
C LYS A 108 18.52 -17.75 16.34
N PHE A 109 18.82 -17.10 15.21
CA PHE A 109 19.94 -17.49 14.35
C PHE A 109 21.15 -16.58 14.44
N PHE A 110 20.99 -15.36 14.95
CA PHE A 110 22.06 -14.36 14.94
C PHE A 110 22.34 -13.73 16.32
N ASP A 111 21.83 -14.31 17.41
CA ASP A 111 22.08 -13.81 18.78
C ASP A 111 23.57 -13.59 19.06
N ASP A 112 24.41 -14.54 18.65
CA ASP A 112 25.86 -14.53 18.86
C ASP A 112 26.60 -13.40 18.11
N PHE A 113 25.93 -12.75 17.15
CA PHE A 113 26.46 -11.62 16.37
C PHE A 113 25.85 -10.27 16.79
N LEU A 114 25.06 -10.24 17.86
CA LEU A 114 24.45 -9.02 18.40
C LEU A 114 25.28 -8.34 19.51
N TYR A 115 26.50 -8.83 19.77
CA TYR A 115 27.48 -8.24 20.70
C TYR A 115 28.64 -7.54 19.99
#